data_AF-A0A3M1S4A2-F1
#
_entry.id   AF-A0A3M1S4A2-F1
#
_cell.length_a   1.000
_cell.length_b   1.000
_cell.length_c   1.000
_cell.angle_alpha   90.00
_cell.angle_beta   90.00
_cell.angle_gamma   90.00
#
_symmetry.space_group_name_H-M   'P 1'
#
loop_
_entity.id
_entity.type
_entity.pdbx_description
1 polymer ?
#
loop_
_entity_poly.entity_id
_entity_poly.type
_entity_poly.pdbx_seq_one_letter_code
_entity_poly.pdbx_strand_id
1 'polypeptide(L)'
;ITKIMIWQGMSLEHFFTSDANPIAIFLSNMMLLNLSLFVFNLLPIPPLDGGKILTSILPESFTPILEIIEQFGFVILLLFVYFGLFGLIIRPFLILLIRLLML
;
A
#
# COMPACT_ATOMS: atom_id res chain seq x y z
N ILE A 1 -21.59 -22.57 10.30
CA ILE A 1 -21.04 -21.32 10.89
C ILE A 1 -22.17 -20.39 11.34
N THR A 2 -23.12 -20.04 10.47
CA THR A 2 -24.27 -19.16 10.77
C THR A 2 -25.13 -19.62 11.95
N LYS A 3 -25.32 -20.93 12.13
CA LYS A 3 -26.10 -21.51 13.23
C LYS A 3 -25.38 -21.47 14.59
N ILE A 4 -24.05 -21.37 14.60
CA ILE A 4 -23.21 -21.30 15.81
C ILE A 4 -23.22 -19.87 16.37
N MET A 5 -23.25 -18.85 15.50
CA MET A 5 -23.33 -17.44 15.90
C MET A 5 -24.65 -17.06 16.58
N ILE A 6 -25.77 -17.65 16.14
CA ILE A 6 -27.10 -17.40 16.72
C ILE A 6 -27.21 -17.92 18.16
N TRP A 7 -26.54 -19.05 18.47
CA TRP A 7 -26.52 -19.64 19.81
C TRP A 7 -25.67 -18.86 20.82
N GLN A 8 -24.77 -17.98 20.35
CA GLN A 8 -23.91 -17.15 21.18
C GLN A 8 -24.52 -15.78 21.52
N GLY A 9 -25.78 -15.53 21.16
CA GLY A 9 -26.46 -14.25 21.41
C GLY A 9 -25.94 -13.10 20.54
N MET A 10 -25.12 -13.39 19.53
CA MET A 10 -24.65 -12.40 18.56
C MET A 10 -25.78 -12.10 17.58
N SER A 11 -26.53 -11.03 17.83
CA SER A 11 -27.53 -10.55 16.88
C SER A 11 -26.82 -10.07 15.61
N LEU A 12 -27.41 -10.34 14.43
CA LEU A 12 -26.93 -9.82 13.13
C LEU A 12 -26.73 -8.30 13.18
N GLU A 13 -27.48 -7.61 14.03
CA GLU A 13 -27.38 -6.17 14.26
C GLU A 13 -26.03 -5.73 14.82
N HIS A 14 -25.37 -6.52 15.69
CA HIS A 14 -24.01 -6.21 16.16
C HIS A 14 -22.95 -6.26 15.04
N PHE A 15 -23.22 -6.95 13.93
CA PHE A 15 -22.40 -6.90 12.72
C PHE A 15 -22.65 -5.65 11.88
N PHE A 16 -23.84 -5.04 11.99
CA PHE A 16 -24.25 -3.86 11.23
C PHE A 16 -24.10 -2.54 12.01
N THR A 17 -23.84 -2.57 13.33
CA THR A 17 -23.76 -1.38 14.20
C THR A 17 -22.34 -0.92 14.56
N SER A 18 -21.27 -1.46 13.95
CA SER A 18 -19.97 -0.77 13.97
C SER A 18 -19.99 0.39 12.96
N ASP A 19 -20.50 1.53 13.40
CA ASP A 19 -20.46 2.86 12.78
C ASP A 19 -20.49 2.94 11.23
N ALA A 20 -21.74 2.95 10.74
CA ALA A 20 -22.30 3.71 9.63
C ALA A 20 -21.85 3.40 8.18
N ASN A 21 -22.67 2.57 7.53
CA ASN A 21 -22.72 2.24 6.10
C ASN A 21 -21.57 1.31 5.62
N PRO A 22 -21.83 0.01 5.37
CA PRO A 22 -20.81 -0.91 4.88
C PRO A 22 -20.20 -0.47 3.55
N ILE A 23 -20.93 0.32 2.75
CA ILE A 23 -20.43 0.92 1.51
C ILE A 23 -19.38 1.98 1.81
N ALA A 24 -19.57 2.80 2.86
CA ALA A 24 -18.61 3.83 3.26
C ALA A 24 -17.30 3.21 3.79
N ILE A 25 -17.39 2.16 4.60
CA ILE A 25 -16.22 1.40 5.07
C ILE A 25 -15.49 0.75 3.88
N PHE A 26 -16.23 0.14 2.95
CA PHE A 26 -15.66 -0.45 1.75
C PHE A 26 -14.94 0.58 0.88
N LEU A 27 -15.56 1.73 0.62
CA LEU A 27 -14.97 2.84 -0.12
C LEU A 27 -13.71 3.39 0.57
N SER A 28 -13.76 3.57 1.89
CA SER A 28 -12.61 4.03 2.68
C SER A 28 -11.44 3.05 2.59
N ASN A 29 -11.69 1.75 2.72
CA ASN A 29 -10.67 0.71 2.59
C ASN A 29 -10.11 0.64 1.17
N MET A 30 -10.96 0.76 0.14
CA MET A 30 -10.52 0.80 -1.26
C MET A 30 -9.66 2.03 -1.55
N MET A 31 -10.04 3.19 -1.02
CA MET A 31 -9.26 4.42 -1.14
C MET A 31 -7.89 4.25 -0.47
N LEU A 32 -7.84 3.72 0.75
CA LEU A 32 -6.60 3.48 1.47
C LEU A 32 -5.69 2.47 0.73
N LEU A 33 -6.26 1.40 0.17
CA LEU A 33 -5.52 0.42 -0.63
C LEU A 33 -4.93 1.07 -1.89
N ASN A 34 -5.72 1.82 -2.66
CA ASN A 34 -5.24 2.49 -3.86
C ASN A 34 -4.17 3.54 -3.55
N LEU A 35 -4.34 4.32 -2.48
CA LEU A 35 -3.31 5.28 -2.03
C LEU A 35 -2.04 4.56 -1.59
N SER A 36 -2.15 3.43 -0.89
CA SER A 36 -1.00 2.63 -0.48
C SER A 36 -0.27 2.03 -1.69
N LEU A 37 -1.01 1.53 -2.68
CA LEU A 37 -0.45 1.05 -3.94
C LEU A 37 0.19 2.16 -4.77
N PHE A 38 -0.41 3.35 -4.77
CA PHE A 38 0.15 4.53 -5.42
C PHE A 38 1.50 4.93 -4.80
N VAL A 39 1.56 5.06 -3.47
CA VAL A 39 2.81 5.36 -2.77
C VAL A 39 3.84 4.24 -2.96
N PHE A 40 3.41 2.98 -2.97
CA PHE A 40 4.29 1.85 -3.28
C PHE A 40 4.88 1.98 -4.68
N ASN A 41 4.05 2.26 -5.70
CA ASN A 41 4.52 2.43 -7.08
C ASN A 41 5.40 3.66 -7.28
N LEU A 42 5.43 4.62 -6.36
CA LEU A 42 6.36 5.76 -6.40
C LEU A 42 7.77 5.41 -5.90
N LEU A 43 7.97 4.26 -5.27
CA LEU A 43 9.30 3.86 -4.81
C LEU A 43 10.23 3.60 -6.00
N PRO A 44 11.46 4.15 -5.98
CA PRO A 44 12.42 4.00 -7.07
C PRO A 44 13.14 2.64 -7.02
N ILE A 45 12.38 1.55 -7.00
CA ILE A 45 12.86 0.17 -6.91
C ILE A 45 12.21 -0.62 -8.08
N PRO A 46 12.97 -1.15 -9.05
CA PRO A 46 12.45 -2.10 -10.04
C PRO A 46 11.92 -3.34 -9.27
N PRO A 47 10.75 -3.93 -9.56
CA PRO A 47 9.85 -3.82 -10.72
C PRO A 47 8.75 -2.75 -10.63
N LEU A 48 8.80 -1.87 -9.63
CA LEU A 48 7.79 -0.82 -9.41
C LEU A 48 7.95 0.30 -10.45
N ASP A 49 6.86 1.00 -10.74
CA ASP A 49 6.84 2.01 -11.79
C ASP A 49 7.77 3.20 -11.51
N GLY A 50 7.99 3.55 -10.24
CA GLY A 50 8.98 4.54 -9.80
C GLY A 50 10.42 4.18 -10.18
N GLY A 51 10.74 2.88 -10.26
CA GLY A 51 12.04 2.40 -10.75
C GLY A 51 12.24 2.74 -12.23
N LYS A 52 11.19 2.59 -13.06
CA LYS A 52 11.24 2.95 -14.49
C LYS A 52 11.35 4.46 -14.71
N ILE A 53 10.70 5.24 -13.85
CA ILE A 53 10.83 6.70 -13.84
C ILE A 53 12.28 7.07 -13.53
N LEU A 54 12.89 6.45 -12.52
CA LEU A 54 14.29 6.67 -12.17
C LEU A 54 15.21 6.35 -13.35
N THR A 55 15.04 5.20 -14.02
CA THR A 55 15.87 4.84 -15.19
C THR A 55 15.72 5.82 -16.36
N SER A 56 14.55 6.48 -16.50
CA SER A 56 14.30 7.44 -17.58
C SER A 56 14.89 8.84 -17.32
N ILE A 57 15.11 9.18 -16.05
CA ILE A 57 15.64 10.49 -15.63
C ILE A 57 17.16 10.45 -15.47
N LEU A 58 17.73 9.31 -15.09
CA LEU A 58 19.16 9.19 -14.82
C LEU A 58 19.99 9.14 -16.12
N PRO A 59 21.16 9.81 -16.16
CA PRO A 59 22.07 9.75 -17.30
C PRO A 59 22.70 8.36 -17.43
N GLU A 60 23.14 8.03 -18.65
CA GLU A 60 23.70 6.72 -19.01
C GLU A 60 24.88 6.28 -18.13
N SER A 61 25.57 7.20 -17.46
CA SER A 61 26.66 6.86 -16.53
C SER A 61 26.22 5.97 -15.35
N PHE A 62 24.93 5.93 -15.03
CA PHE A 62 24.37 5.09 -13.97
C PHE A 62 23.80 3.76 -14.47
N THR A 63 23.86 3.47 -15.77
CA THR A 63 23.38 2.19 -16.35
C THR A 63 23.92 0.95 -15.64
N PRO A 64 25.22 0.83 -15.27
CA PRO A 64 25.70 -0.40 -14.64
C PRO A 64 25.08 -0.64 -13.26
N ILE A 65 24.78 0.45 -12.54
CA ILE A 65 24.15 0.38 -11.22
C ILE A 65 22.67 0.03 -11.37
N LEU A 66 21.99 0.64 -12.35
CA LEU A 66 20.58 0.37 -12.63
C LEU A 66 20.35 -1.08 -13.05
N GLU A 67 21.23 -1.67 -13.87
CA GLU A 67 21.15 -3.09 -14.25
C GLU A 67 21.25 -4.03 -13.04
N ILE A 68 22.15 -3.75 -12.09
CA ILE A 68 22.28 -4.52 -10.85
C ILE A 68 21.00 -4.38 -10.01
N ILE A 69 20.50 -3.16 -9.86
CA ILE A 69 19.27 -2.89 -9.10
C ILE A 69 18.06 -3.55 -9.78
N GLU A 70 18.02 -3.62 -11.11
CA GLU A 70 16.96 -4.29 -11.86
C GLU A 70 17.01 -5.81 -11.65
N GLN A 71 18.20 -6.41 -11.72
CA GLN A 71 18.38 -7.84 -11.49
C GLN A 71 18.01 -8.27 -10.07
N PHE A 72 18.38 -7.47 -9.06
CA PHE A 72 18.09 -7.75 -7.65
C PHE A 72 16.82 -7.07 -7.13
N GLY A 73 16.09 -6.34 -7.99
CA GLY A 73 15.01 -5.45 -7.58
C GLY A 73 13.90 -6.17 -6.81
N PHE A 74 13.52 -7.37 -7.28
CA PHE A 74 12.55 -8.22 -6.58
C PHE A 74 13.04 -8.67 -5.19
N VAL A 75 14.31 -9.03 -5.06
CA VAL A 75 14.90 -9.47 -3.79
C VAL A 75 15.00 -8.30 -2.80
N ILE A 76 15.43 -7.13 -3.29
CA ILE A 76 15.48 -5.89 -2.51
C ILE A 76 14.09 -5.54 -1.99
N LEU A 77 13.07 -5.61 -2.85
CA LEU A 77 11.68 -5.35 -2.48
C LEU A 77 11.18 -6.33 -1.41
N LEU A 78 11.49 -7.62 -1.54
CA LEU A 78 11.08 -8.63 -0.57
C LEU A 78 11.73 -8.39 0.80
N LEU A 79 13.04 -8.09 0.83
CA LEU A 79 13.72 -7.70 2.07
C LEU A 79 13.11 -6.43 2.67
N PHE A 80 12.81 -5.44 1.82
CA PHE A 80 12.25 -4.18 2.25
C PHE A 80 10.88 -4.33 2.94
N VAL A 81 10.02 -5.20 2.40
CA VAL A 81 8.74 -5.58 3.01
C VAL A 81 8.96 -6.40 4.29
N TYR A 82 9.88 -7.37 4.25
CA TYR A 82 10.18 -8.24 5.40
C TYR A 82 10.66 -7.47 6.63
N PHE A 83 11.52 -6.47 6.44
CA PHE A 83 12.01 -5.61 7.53
C PHE A 83 10.99 -4.57 8.01
N GLY A 84 9.79 -4.50 7.40
CA GLY A 84 8.77 -3.52 7.78
C GLY A 84 9.12 -2.07 7.45
N LEU A 85 10.18 -1.83 6.67
CA LEU A 85 10.62 -0.48 6.26
C LEU A 85 9.54 0.23 5.41
N PHE A 86 8.71 -0.56 4.74
CA PHE A 86 7.53 -0.08 4.03
C PHE A 86 6.62 0.79 4.92
N GLY A 87 6.31 0.35 6.14
CA GLY A 87 5.46 1.13 7.04
C GLY A 87 6.09 2.46 7.46
N LEU A 88 7.42 2.53 7.51
CA LEU A 88 8.15 3.74 7.91
C LEU A 88 8.16 4.79 6.78
N ILE A 89 8.32 4.36 5.53
CA ILE A 89 8.30 5.27 4.37
C ILE A 89 6.88 5.62 3.93
N ILE A 90 5.96 4.66 3.90
CA ILE A 90 4.61 4.88 3.36
C ILE A 90 3.74 5.73 4.28
N ARG A 91 3.82 5.54 5.61
CA ARG A 91 2.95 6.27 6.55
C ARG A 91 3.06 7.80 6.45
N PRO A 92 4.24 8.44 6.43
CA PRO A 92 4.31 9.90 6.29
C PRO A 92 3.74 10.40 4.96
N PHE A 93 3.98 9.67 3.86
CA PHE A 93 3.42 10.00 2.54
C PHE A 93 1.90 9.85 2.49
N LEU A 94 1.36 8.78 3.08
CA LEU A 94 -0.09 8.58 3.18
C LEU A 94 -0.76 9.67 4.03
N ILE A 95 -0.18 10.01 5.19
CA ILE A 95 -0.70 11.08 6.04
C ILE A 95 -0.72 12.41 5.29
N LEU A 96 0.35 12.71 4.54
CA LEU A 96 0.41 13.91 3.71
C LEU A 96 -0.69 13.93 2.63
N LEU A 97 -0.85 12.84 1.89
CA LEU A 97 -1.86 12.71 0.84
C LEU A 97 -3.29 12.83 1.38
N ILE A 98 -3.58 12.13 2.49
CA ILE A 98 -4.88 12.20 3.15
C ILE A 98 -5.15 13.62 3.65
N ARG A 99 -4.14 14.29 4.21
CA ARG A 99 -4.27 15.68 4.68
C ARG A 99 -4.53 16.65 3.53
N LEU A 100 -3.91 16.44 2.37
CA LEU A 100 -4.15 17.23 1.17
C LEU A 100 -5.55 17.00 0.60
N LEU A 101 -6.05 15.77 0.68
CA LEU A 101 -7.38 15.40 0.18
C LEU A 101 -8.52 15.87 1.09
N MET A 102 -8.23 16.04 2.39
CA MET A 102 -9.16 16.62 3.38
C MET A 102 -9.12 18.16 3.46
N LEU A 103 -8.22 18.81 2.72
CA LEU A 103 -8.16 20.26 2.55
C LEU A 103 -9.11 20.71 1.44
#